data_AF-A0A354SI49-F1
#
_entry.id   AF-A0A354SI49-F1
#
_cell.length_a   1.000
_cell.length_b   1.000
_cell.length_c   1.000
_cell.angle_alpha   90.00
_cell.angle_beta   90.00
_cell.angle_gamma   90.00
#
_symmetry.space_group_name_H-M   'P 1'
#
loop_
_entity.id
_entity.type
_entity.pdbx_description
1 polymer ?
#
loop_
_entity_poly.entity_id
_entity_poly.type
_entity_poly.pdbx_seq_one_letter_code
_entity_poly.pdbx_strand_id
1 'polypeptide(L)' 'LQFNGALKKLAEGCETCEFVAIDFPLDTTYMAADGFHPGALAYSVWANHLAAIIRGRLEATVNHSCPNASWQ' A
#
# COMPACT_ATOMS: atom_id res chain seq x y z
N LEU A 1 14.55 -1.92 -11.44
CA LEU A 1 14.59 -1.48 -10.03
C LEU A 1 14.73 0.05 -9.85
N GLN A 2 15.40 0.77 -10.77
CA GLN A 2 15.62 2.22 -10.62
C GLN A 2 14.33 3.04 -10.46
N PHE A 3 13.27 2.71 -11.19
CA PHE A 3 11.98 3.39 -11.09
C PHE A 3 11.35 3.26 -9.70
N ASN A 4 11.17 2.02 -9.20
CA ASN A 4 10.61 1.80 -7.85
C ASN A 4 11.48 2.42 -6.75
N GLY A 5 12.81 2.39 -6.91
CA GLY A 5 13.72 3.07 -5.98
C GLY A 5 13.54 4.59 -5.96
N ALA A 6 13.36 5.22 -7.14
CA ALA A 6 13.08 6.65 -7.23
C ALA A 6 11.71 7.01 -6.66
N LEU A 7 10.68 6.21 -6.95
CA LEU A 7 9.33 6.41 -6.41
C LEU A 7 9.30 6.26 -4.89
N LYS A 8 10.03 5.29 -4.33
CA LYS A 8 10.18 5.14 -2.88
C LYS A 8 10.82 6.38 -2.25
N LYS A 9 11.95 6.85 -2.81
CA LYS A 9 12.62 8.08 -2.34
C LYS A 9 11.72 9.32 -2.40
N LEU A 10 10.91 9.42 -3.45
CA LEU A 10 9.93 10.50 -3.58
C LEU A 10 8.88 10.44 -2.46
N ALA A 11 8.34 9.26 -2.17
CA ALA A 11 7.35 9.07 -1.12
C ALA A 11 7.93 9.33 0.28
N GLU A 12 9.19 8.93 0.54
CA GLU A 12 9.90 9.22 1.80
C GLU A 12 10.02 10.72 2.10
N GLY A 13 10.01 11.57 1.06
CA GLY A 13 10.04 13.03 1.20
C GLY A 13 8.67 13.70 1.39
N CYS A 14 7.57 12.94 1.47
CA CYS A 14 6.22 13.48 1.60
C CYS A 14 5.44 12.77 2.69
N GLU A 15 5.18 13.46 3.81
CA GLU A 15 4.48 12.91 4.98
C GLU A 15 3.06 12.38 4.68
N THR A 16 2.45 12.87 3.59
CA THR A 16 1.11 12.43 3.16
C THR A 16 1.14 11.27 2.18
N CYS A 17 2.32 10.84 1.72
CA CYS A 17 2.49 9.72 0.80
C CYS A 17 3.02 8.47 1.50
N GLU A 18 2.69 7.31 0.94
CA GLU A 18 3.30 6.04 1.34
C GLU A 18 3.60 5.20 0.10
N PHE A 19 4.79 4.60 0.05
CA PHE A 19 5.17 3.70 -1.04
C PHE A 19 4.69 2.28 -0.72
N VAL A 20 3.87 1.72 -1.60
CA VAL A 20 3.37 0.34 -1.49
C VAL A 20 4.07 -0.53 -2.53
N ALA A 21 4.83 -1.51 -2.07
CA ALA A 21 5.53 -2.43 -2.96
C ALA A 21 4.55 -3.40 -3.64
N ILE A 22 4.91 -3.86 -4.83
CA ILE A 22 4.27 -5.01 -5.48
C ILE A 22 5.13 -6.22 -5.12
N ASP A 23 4.66 -7.07 -4.21
CA ASP A 23 5.44 -8.20 -3.67
C ASP A 23 4.77 -9.57 -3.82
N PHE A 24 3.75 -9.70 -4.68
CA PHE A 24 3.17 -11.01 -4.97
C PHE A 24 4.17 -11.93 -5.70
N PRO A 25 4.06 -13.25 -5.53
CA PRO A 25 4.93 -14.21 -6.20
C PRO A 25 4.93 -14.06 -7.73
N LEU A 26 6.11 -14.12 -8.33
CA LEU A 26 6.31 -14.16 -9.79
C LEU A 26 6.19 -15.60 -10.29
N ASP A 27 4.98 -16.14 -10.23
CA ASP A 27 4.61 -17.45 -10.78
C ASP A 27 3.42 -17.31 -11.75
N THR A 28 3.35 -18.17 -12.76
CA THR A 28 2.24 -18.23 -13.73
C THR A 28 0.83 -18.35 -13.11
N THR A 29 0.70 -18.92 -11.91
CA THR A 29 -0.56 -18.96 -11.14
C THR A 29 -1.08 -17.57 -10.75
N TYR A 30 -0.18 -16.57 -10.70
CA TYR A 30 -0.50 -15.18 -10.40
C TYR A 30 -0.66 -14.34 -11.67
N MET A 31 -0.60 -14.96 -12.85
CA MET A 31 -0.69 -14.31 -14.16
C MET A 31 -2.09 -14.45 -14.76
N ALA A 32 -2.53 -13.44 -15.50
CA ALA A 32 -3.74 -13.51 -16.29
C ALA A 32 -3.54 -14.41 -17.53
N ALA A 33 -4.64 -14.76 -18.19
CA ALA A 33 -4.62 -15.64 -19.37
C ALA A 33 -3.85 -15.05 -20.56
N ASP A 34 -3.60 -13.74 -20.58
CA ASP A 34 -2.81 -13.07 -21.62
C ASP A 34 -1.29 -13.25 -21.47
N GLY A 35 -0.83 -13.88 -20.38
CA GLY A 35 0.59 -14.16 -20.17
C GLY A 35 1.42 -12.93 -19.78
N PHE A 36 0.78 -11.81 -19.41
CA PHE A 36 1.47 -10.56 -19.11
C PHE A 36 0.93 -9.87 -17.85
N HIS A 37 -0.38 -9.66 -17.76
CA HIS A 37 -0.95 -8.92 -16.64
C HIS A 37 -1.02 -9.78 -15.37
N PRO A 38 -1.02 -9.15 -14.18
CA PRO A 38 -1.38 -9.84 -12.94
C PRO A 38 -2.80 -10.41 -13.05
N GLY A 39 -2.95 -11.67 -12.66
CA GLY A 39 -4.25 -12.33 -12.55
C GLY A 39 -4.98 -11.92 -11.27
N ALA A 40 -6.21 -12.42 -11.10
CA ALA A 40 -7.05 -12.12 -9.93
C ALA A 40 -6.38 -12.44 -8.59
N LEU A 41 -5.56 -13.50 -8.53
CA LEU A 41 -4.84 -13.88 -7.32
C LEU A 41 -3.77 -12.85 -6.92
N ALA A 42 -2.99 -12.34 -7.89
CA ALA A 42 -2.00 -11.29 -7.66
C ALA A 42 -2.65 -10.00 -7.14
N TYR A 43 -3.76 -9.59 -7.76
CA TYR A 43 -4.51 -8.43 -7.29
C TYR A 43 -5.08 -8.63 -5.89
N SER A 44 -5.53 -9.84 -5.54
CA SER A 44 -6.05 -10.13 -4.21
C SER A 44 -4.96 -10.00 -3.13
N VAL A 45 -3.76 -10.52 -3.39
CA VAL A 45 -2.60 -10.39 -2.48
C VAL A 45 -2.23 -8.92 -2.31
N TRP A 46 -2.05 -8.20 -3.41
CA TRP A 46 -1.65 -6.79 -3.37
C TRP A 46 -2.72 -5.90 -2.73
N ALA A 47 -4.00 -6.12 -3.03
CA ALA A 47 -5.10 -5.35 -2.45
C ALA A 47 -5.21 -5.55 -0.94
N ASN A 48 -4.98 -6.78 -0.45
CA ASN A 48 -4.98 -7.05 0.99
C ASN A 48 -3.83 -6.32 1.70
N HIS A 49 -2.64 -6.33 1.12
CA HIS A 49 -1.49 -5.58 1.62
C HIS A 49 -1.79 -4.06 1.65
N LEU A 50 -2.28 -3.50 0.54
CA LEU A 50 -2.68 -2.09 0.43
C LEU A 50 -3.75 -1.71 1.46
N ALA A 51 -4.75 -2.56 1.65
CA ALA A 51 -5.83 -2.29 2.59
C ALA A 51 -5.34 -2.23 4.05
N ALA A 52 -4.37 -3.06 4.44
CA ALA A 52 -3.77 -3.01 5.77
C ALA A 52 -3.04 -1.67 6.00
N ILE A 53 -2.29 -1.21 5.00
CA ILE A 53 -1.60 0.09 5.04
C ILE A 53 -2.60 1.24 5.21
N ILE A 54 -3.65 1.28 4.36
CA ILE A 54 -4.67 2.34 4.43
C ILE A 54 -5.32 2.39 5.82
N ARG A 55 -5.70 1.24 6.39
CA ARG A 55 -6.30 1.18 7.73
C ARG A 55 -5.35 1.73 8.80
N GLY A 56 -4.08 1.31 8.78
CA GLY A 56 -3.07 1.79 9.72
C GLY A 56 -2.87 3.31 9.66
N ARG A 57 -2.88 3.90 8.45
CA ARG A 57 -2.78 5.36 8.27
C ARG A 57 -4.01 6.11 8.79
N LEU A 58 -5.20 5.58 8.55
CA LEU A 58 -6.44 6.19 9.04
C LEU A 58 -6.47 6.17 10.58
N GLU A 59 -6.08 5.07 11.20
CA GLU A 59 -5.97 4.96 12.66
C GLU A 59 -4.95 5.94 13.24
N ALA A 60 -3.76 6.04 12.63
CA ALA A 60 -2.73 6.99 13.06
C ALA A 60 -3.19 8.45 12.93
N THR A 61 -3.94 8.77 11.88
CA THR A 61 -4.51 10.10 11.65
C THR A 61 -5.56 10.44 12.71
N VAL A 62 -6.46 9.49 13.05
CA VAL A 62 -7.45 9.66 14.11
C VAL A 62 -6.77 9.90 15.47
N ASN A 63 -5.71 9.15 15.77
CA ASN A 63 -4.97 9.29 17.03
C ASN A 63 -4.15 10.60 17.12
N HIS A 64 -3.73 11.19 16.00
CA HIS A 64 -3.05 12.50 15.97
C HIS A 64 -4.02 13.70 16.05
N SER A 65 -5.33 13.49 15.84
CA SER A 65 -6.32 14.57 15.66
C SER A 65 -7.15 14.91 16.90
N CYS A 66 -6.98 14.23 18.03
CA CYS A 66 -7.76 14.53 19.24
C CYS A 66 -6.90 14.70 20.50
N PRO A 67 -6.43 15.93 20.80
CA PRO A 67 -6.16 16.31 22.18
C PRO A 67 -7.51 16.43 22.91
N ASN A 68 -7.82 15.44 23.75
CA ASN A 68 -8.90 15.43 24.74
C ASN A 68 -10.27 16.00 24.29
N ALA A 69 -11.21 15.11 23.96
CA ALA A 69 -12.62 15.40 24.20
C ALA A 69 -12.89 15.40 25.71
N SER A 70 -12.38 16.41 26.41
CA SER A 70 -12.79 16.74 27.78
C SER A 70 -14.11 17.50 27.71
N TRP A 71 -15.22 16.76 27.76
CA TRP A 71 -16.52 17.35 28.11
C TRP A 71 -16.62 17.41 29.64
N GLN A 72 -16.33 18.59 30.19
CA GLN A 72 -16.97 19.06 31.42
C GLN A 72 -18.32 19.67 31.05
#